data_AF-A0A810QAY2-F1
#
_entry.id   AF-A0A810QAY2-F1
#
_cell.length_a   1.000
_cell.length_b   1.000
_cell.length_c   1.000
_cell.angle_alpha   90.00
_cell.angle_beta   90.00
_cell.angle_gamma   90.00
#
_symmetry.space_group_name_H-M   'P 1'
#
loop_
_entity.id
_entity.type
_entity.pdbx_description
1 polymer ?
#
loop_
_entity_poly.entity_id
_entity_poly.type
_entity_poly.pdbx_seq_one_letter_code
_entity_poly.pdbx_strand_id
1 'polypeptide(L)'
;MKIYHKRSFAGGILCLLLAVGCGALLAAEGFQVKLLVSLALLLFLGGVDLVWAMSRESRMPRGDERDRQISEKSAWSAYLVLTNGCWMVSVVVLLLYAVFRSVALLAAAVTLFCVILAAFVILLCTNAYYERHL
;
A
#
# COMPACT_ATOMS: atom_id res chain seq x y z
N MET A 1 15.69 18.65 12.59
CA MET A 1 15.70 17.69 11.45
C MET A 1 15.05 18.35 10.24
N LYS A 2 15.67 18.28 9.06
CA LYS A 2 15.10 18.83 7.81
C LYS A 2 14.23 17.75 7.16
N ILE A 3 12.96 18.08 6.90
CA ILE A 3 12.01 17.21 6.19
C ILE A 3 12.22 17.47 4.70
N TYR A 4 12.69 16.46 3.96
CA TYR A 4 13.06 16.62 2.55
C TYR A 4 11.92 16.23 1.59
N HIS A 5 11.04 15.30 1.99
CA HIS A 5 9.95 14.81 1.13
C HIS A 5 8.58 14.99 1.81
N LYS A 6 7.90 16.11 1.51
CA LYS A 6 6.62 16.47 2.17
C LYS A 6 5.48 15.46 1.89
N ARG A 7 5.51 14.77 0.75
CA ARG A 7 4.47 13.79 0.34
C ARG A 7 4.55 12.46 1.10
N SER A 8 5.74 11.85 1.23
CA SER A 8 5.89 10.61 2.02
C SER A 8 5.76 10.89 3.52
N PHE A 9 6.16 12.09 3.97
CA PHE A 9 5.91 12.54 5.34
C PHE A 9 4.41 12.67 5.65
N ALA A 10 3.62 13.20 4.70
CA ALA A 10 2.16 13.25 4.85
C ALA A 10 1.54 11.84 4.86
N GLY A 11 2.02 10.92 4.03
CA GLY A 11 1.60 9.51 4.05
C GLY A 11 1.89 8.83 5.39
N GLY A 12 3.11 8.97 5.91
CA GLY A 12 3.51 8.44 7.21
C GLY A 12 2.69 9.02 8.37
N ILE A 13 2.41 10.32 8.38
CA ILE A 13 1.52 10.95 9.38
C ILE A 13 0.09 10.40 9.29
N LEU A 14 -0.43 10.23 8.09
CA LEU A 14 -1.80 9.74 7.90
C LEU A 14 -1.93 8.27 8.35
N CYS A 15 -0.92 7.44 8.07
CA CYS A 15 -0.82 6.09 8.62
C CYS A 15 -0.72 6.08 10.16
N LEU A 16 0.04 6.99 10.75
CA LEU A 16 0.15 7.12 12.22
C LEU A 16 -1.17 7.56 12.86
N LEU A 17 -1.90 8.50 12.25
CA LEU A 17 -3.22 8.93 12.74
C LEU A 17 -4.24 7.78 12.70
N LEU A 18 -4.23 6.99 11.62
CA LEU A 18 -5.08 5.79 11.52
C LEU A 18 -4.67 4.71 12.52
N ALA A 19 -3.37 4.56 12.81
CA ALA A 19 -2.87 3.64 13.85
C ALA A 19 -3.38 4.04 15.25
N VAL A 20 -3.38 5.34 15.56
CA VAL A 20 -3.94 5.87 16.81
C VAL A 20 -5.43 5.60 16.91
N GLY A 21 -6.17 5.78 15.80
CA GLY A 21 -7.60 5.43 15.73
C GLY A 21 -7.87 3.94 15.97
N CYS A 22 -7.09 3.05 15.34
CA CYS A 22 -7.18 1.61 15.60
C CYS A 22 -6.84 1.24 17.04
N GLY A 23 -5.85 1.91 17.65
CA GLY A 23 -5.47 1.68 19.05
C GLY A 23 -6.57 2.11 20.03
N ALA A 24 -7.23 3.24 19.76
CA ALA A 24 -8.34 3.74 20.56
C ALA A 24 -9.56 2.80 20.50
N LEU A 25 -9.88 2.26 19.32
CA LEU A 25 -10.95 1.28 19.16
C LEU A 25 -10.64 -0.05 19.87
N LEU A 26 -9.37 -0.48 19.87
CA LEU A 26 -8.91 -1.69 20.58
C LEU A 26 -9.05 -1.54 22.10
N ALA A 27 -8.83 -0.33 22.63
CA ALA A 27 -9.02 0.00 24.04
C ALA A 27 -10.51 0.09 24.44
N ALA A 28 -11.40 0.46 23.51
CA ALA A 28 -12.82 0.66 23.77
C ALA A 28 -13.69 -0.61 23.60
N GLU A 29 -13.43 -1.44 22.58
CA GLU A 29 -14.26 -2.64 22.27
C GLU A 29 -13.65 -3.98 22.72
N GLY A 30 -12.45 -3.96 23.32
CA GLY A 30 -11.75 -5.16 23.77
C GLY A 30 -10.87 -5.81 22.68
N PHE A 31 -10.10 -6.83 23.09
CA PHE A 31 -8.96 -7.36 22.33
C PHE A 31 -9.39 -8.14 21.08
N GLN A 32 -9.51 -7.45 19.94
CA GLN A 32 -9.72 -8.06 18.63
C GLN A 32 -8.41 -8.17 17.85
N VAL A 33 -8.03 -9.40 17.47
CA VAL A 33 -6.79 -9.70 16.73
C VAL A 33 -6.70 -8.92 15.41
N LYS A 34 -7.83 -8.62 14.77
CA LYS A 34 -7.91 -7.82 13.54
C LYS A 34 -7.39 -6.39 13.74
N LEU A 35 -7.79 -5.75 14.84
CA LEU A 35 -7.35 -4.40 15.18
C LEU A 35 -5.86 -4.38 15.51
N LEU A 36 -5.35 -5.41 16.20
CA LEU A 36 -3.94 -5.52 16.55
C LEU A 36 -3.03 -5.70 15.33
N VAL A 37 -3.44 -6.58 14.39
CA VAL A 37 -2.73 -6.77 13.12
C VAL A 37 -2.75 -5.49 12.28
N SER A 38 -3.88 -4.78 12.22
CA SER A 38 -3.98 -3.51 11.50
C SER A 38 -3.10 -2.42 12.10
N LEU A 39 -3.02 -2.33 13.43
CA LEU A 39 -2.18 -1.38 14.16
C LEU A 39 -0.69 -1.65 13.93
N ALA A 40 -0.27 -2.92 13.98
CA ALA A 40 1.10 -3.31 13.69
C ALA A 40 1.51 -2.97 12.25
N LEU A 41 0.63 -3.24 11.28
CA LEU A 41 0.86 -2.91 9.87
C LEU A 41 0.95 -1.40 9.63
N LEU A 42 0.04 -0.61 10.22
CA LEU A 42 0.01 0.85 10.09
C LEU A 42 1.25 1.51 10.73
N LEU A 43 1.72 0.99 11.87
CA LEU A 43 2.96 1.44 12.49
C LEU A 43 4.18 1.09 11.65
N PHE A 44 4.21 -0.11 11.08
CA PHE A 44 5.33 -0.53 10.24
C PHE A 44 5.40 0.28 8.94
N LEU A 45 4.28 0.42 8.21
CA LEU A 45 4.22 1.26 7.01
C LEU A 45 4.51 2.73 7.33
N GLY A 46 3.87 3.29 8.37
CA GLY A 46 4.09 4.68 8.78
C GLY A 46 5.55 4.94 9.21
N GLY A 47 6.18 3.97 9.87
CA GLY A 47 7.59 4.02 10.25
C GLY A 47 8.53 3.98 9.04
N VAL A 48 8.28 3.09 8.08
CA VAL A 48 9.04 3.01 6.82
C VAL A 48 8.94 4.31 6.04
N ASP A 49 7.72 4.87 5.90
CA ASP A 49 7.49 6.15 5.22
C ASP A 49 8.21 7.32 5.91
N LEU A 50 8.23 7.35 7.25
CA LEU A 50 8.95 8.38 8.01
C LEU A 50 10.47 8.28 7.83
N VAL A 51 11.03 7.07 7.87
CA VAL A 51 12.46 6.83 7.65
C VAL A 51 12.86 7.24 6.23
N TRP A 52 12.02 6.91 5.23
CA TRP A 52 12.21 7.34 3.83
C TRP A 52 12.09 8.85 3.64
N ALA A 53 11.16 9.51 4.34
CA ALA A 53 11.01 10.97 4.27
C ALA A 53 12.23 11.73 4.85
N MET A 54 13.01 11.07 5.71
CA MET A 54 14.21 11.60 6.36
C MET A 54 15.53 11.18 5.68
N SER A 55 15.51 10.18 4.79
CA SER A 55 16.73 9.70 4.12
C SER A 55 17.19 10.65 3.01
N ARG A 56 18.49 10.98 3.07
CA ARG A 56 19.15 11.93 2.14
C ARG A 56 19.48 11.31 0.78
N GLU A 57 19.44 9.98 0.69
CA GLU A 57 19.71 9.15 -0.50
C GLU A 57 18.63 9.25 -1.59
N SER A 58 17.46 9.82 -1.27
CA SER A 58 16.39 10.07 -2.26
C SER A 58 16.74 11.16 -3.28
N ARG A 59 17.80 11.95 -3.06
CA ARG A 59 18.50 12.62 -4.15
C ARG A 59 19.39 11.59 -4.85
N MET A 60 18.80 10.72 -5.66
CA MET A 60 19.59 10.21 -6.77
C MET A 60 20.03 11.44 -7.59
N PRO A 61 21.33 11.63 -7.86
CA PRO A 61 21.75 12.43 -9.00
C PRO A 61 20.95 11.93 -10.20
N ARG A 62 20.67 12.77 -11.21
CA ARG A 62 20.06 12.26 -12.46
C ARG A 62 20.90 11.08 -12.94
N GLY A 63 20.42 9.88 -12.66
CA GLY A 63 21.12 8.65 -13.01
C GLY A 63 21.14 8.58 -14.51
N ASP A 64 22.22 8.01 -15.06
CA ASP A 64 22.33 7.74 -16.48
C ASP A 64 21.04 7.05 -16.99
N GLU A 65 20.77 7.11 -18.29
CA GLU A 65 19.57 6.50 -18.93
C GLU A 65 19.23 5.10 -18.39
N ARG A 66 20.28 4.34 -18.02
CA ARG A 66 20.20 3.01 -17.42
C ARG A 66 19.47 2.96 -16.07
N ASP A 67 19.72 3.91 -15.17
CA ASP A 67 19.07 3.95 -13.85
C ASP A 67 17.59 4.28 -13.97
N ARG A 68 17.24 5.13 -14.95
CA ARG A 68 15.84 5.43 -15.27
C ARG A 68 15.10 4.18 -15.77
N GLN A 69 15.71 3.40 -16.66
CA GLN A 69 15.14 2.13 -17.12
C GLN A 69 14.99 1.11 -15.99
N ILE A 70 15.96 1.04 -15.07
CA ILE A 70 15.86 0.17 -13.88
C ILE A 70 14.71 0.62 -12.98
N SER A 71 14.53 1.92 -12.78
CA SER A 71 13.43 2.47 -11.97
C SER A 71 12.06 2.16 -12.59
N GLU A 72 11.90 2.37 -13.90
CA GLU A 72 10.65 2.08 -14.61
C GLU A 72 10.33 0.56 -14.60
N LYS A 73 11.33 -0.28 -14.87
CA LYS A 73 11.15 -1.74 -14.86
C LYS A 73 10.86 -2.28 -13.46
N SER A 74 11.52 -1.75 -12.43
CA SER A 74 11.28 -2.14 -11.04
C SER A 74 9.88 -1.71 -10.57
N ALA A 75 9.46 -0.48 -10.87
CA ALA A 75 8.10 0.00 -10.55
C ALA A 75 7.03 -0.87 -11.23
N TRP A 76 7.21 -1.18 -12.52
CA TRP A 76 6.30 -2.08 -13.24
C TRP A 76 6.28 -3.49 -12.65
N SER A 77 7.46 -4.03 -12.31
CA SER A 77 7.56 -5.35 -11.68
C SER A 77 6.88 -5.40 -10.31
N ALA A 78 7.01 -4.34 -9.50
CA ALA A 78 6.36 -4.24 -8.20
C ALA A 78 4.83 -4.18 -8.34
N TYR A 79 4.34 -3.41 -9.32
CA TYR A 79 2.91 -3.38 -9.66
C TYR A 79 2.38 -4.76 -10.07
N LEU A 80 3.12 -5.49 -10.92
CA LEU A 80 2.74 -6.84 -11.34
C LEU A 80 2.75 -7.83 -10.17
N VAL A 81 3.78 -7.78 -9.30
CA VAL A 81 3.85 -8.65 -8.11
C VAL A 81 2.67 -8.38 -7.18
N LEU A 82 2.33 -7.10 -6.95
CA LEU A 82 1.19 -6.72 -6.11
C LEU A 82 -0.13 -7.19 -6.71
N THR A 83 -0.40 -6.87 -7.97
CA THR A 83 -1.67 -7.18 -8.62
C THR A 83 -1.86 -8.69 -8.84
N ASN A 84 -0.84 -9.39 -9.34
CA ASN A 84 -0.90 -10.85 -9.50
C ASN A 84 -0.96 -11.56 -8.15
N GLY A 85 -0.23 -11.07 -7.14
CA GLY A 85 -0.28 -11.61 -5.78
C GLY A 85 -1.68 -11.47 -5.18
N CYS A 86 -2.26 -10.27 -5.21
CA CYS A 86 -3.63 -10.03 -4.75
C CYS A 86 -4.64 -10.88 -5.54
N TRP A 87 -4.46 -11.04 -6.84
CA TRP A 87 -5.34 -11.87 -7.67
C TRP A 87 -5.28 -13.34 -7.26
N MET A 88 -4.09 -13.93 -7.11
CA MET A 88 -3.96 -15.32 -6.66
C MET A 88 -4.59 -15.54 -5.28
N VAL A 89 -4.33 -14.64 -4.32
CA VAL A 89 -4.93 -14.73 -2.98
C VAL A 89 -6.46 -14.61 -3.08
N SER A 90 -6.99 -13.72 -3.91
CA SER A 90 -8.44 -13.58 -4.10
C SER A 90 -9.09 -14.86 -4.63
N VAL A 91 -8.43 -15.56 -5.56
CA VAL A 91 -8.90 -16.85 -6.10
C VAL A 91 -8.91 -17.91 -5.00
N VAL A 92 -7.84 -18.03 -4.21
CA VAL A 92 -7.77 -18.99 -3.09
C VAL A 92 -8.87 -18.71 -2.06
N VAL A 93 -9.09 -17.44 -1.71
CA VAL A 93 -10.15 -17.04 -0.77
C VAL A 93 -11.54 -17.36 -1.32
N LEU A 94 -11.77 -17.17 -2.62
CA LEU A 94 -13.04 -17.56 -3.27
C LEU A 94 -13.24 -19.08 -3.29
N LEU A 95 -12.18 -19.87 -3.51
CA LEU A 95 -12.26 -21.34 -3.41
C LEU A 95 -12.61 -21.78 -1.99
N LEU A 96 -11.99 -21.16 -0.98
CA LEU A 96 -12.36 -21.41 0.42
C LEU A 96 -13.81 -21.00 0.71
N TYR A 97 -14.28 -19.88 0.14
CA TYR A 97 -15.67 -19.46 0.27
C TYR A 97 -16.63 -20.50 -0.33
N ALA A 98 -16.29 -21.13 -1.46
CA ALA A 98 -17.12 -22.17 -2.06
C ALA A 98 -17.34 -23.39 -1.12
N VAL A 99 -16.36 -23.70 -0.28
CA VAL A 99 -16.43 -24.80 0.71
C VAL A 99 -17.12 -24.36 2.00
N PHE A 100 -16.68 -23.25 2.59
CA PHE A 100 -17.10 -22.82 3.94
C PHE A 100 -18.33 -21.91 3.95
N ARG A 101 -18.75 -21.34 2.81
CA ARG A 101 -19.91 -20.45 2.65
C ARG A 101 -19.95 -19.25 3.61
N SER A 102 -18.82 -18.83 4.17
CA SER A 102 -18.76 -17.78 5.19
C SER A 102 -18.72 -16.38 4.58
N VAL A 103 -19.51 -15.45 5.13
CA VAL A 103 -19.60 -14.06 4.65
C VAL A 103 -18.26 -13.31 4.76
N ALA A 104 -17.44 -13.67 5.75
CA ALA A 104 -16.12 -13.07 5.96
C ALA A 104 -15.13 -13.35 4.82
N LEU A 105 -15.17 -14.55 4.22
CA LEU A 105 -14.31 -14.89 3.09
C LEU A 105 -14.73 -14.12 1.82
N LEU A 106 -16.03 -13.96 1.61
CA LEU A 106 -16.54 -13.16 0.49
C LEU A 106 -16.13 -11.69 0.64
N ALA A 107 -16.26 -11.13 1.85
CA ALA A 107 -15.80 -9.77 2.13
C ALA A 107 -14.30 -9.60 1.86
N ALA A 108 -13.47 -10.56 2.26
CA ALA A 108 -12.03 -10.55 2.00
C ALA A 108 -11.66 -10.65 0.51
N ALA A 109 -12.40 -11.45 -0.27
CA ALA A 109 -12.20 -11.51 -1.72
C ALA A 109 -12.54 -10.18 -2.39
N VAL A 110 -13.68 -9.57 -2.01
CA VAL A 110 -14.11 -8.28 -2.56
C VAL A 110 -13.11 -7.17 -2.24
N THR A 111 -12.58 -7.10 -1.02
CA THR A 111 -11.56 -6.08 -0.67
C THR A 111 -10.29 -6.26 -1.50
N LEU A 112 -9.84 -7.49 -1.75
CA LEU A 112 -8.69 -7.75 -2.62
C LEU A 112 -8.95 -7.28 -4.07
N PHE A 113 -10.15 -7.52 -4.61
CA PHE A 113 -10.51 -7.00 -5.93
C PHE A 113 -10.57 -5.46 -5.96
N CYS A 114 -11.10 -4.83 -4.92
CA CYS A 114 -11.09 -3.38 -4.79
C CYS A 114 -9.67 -2.81 -4.77
N VAL A 115 -8.71 -3.48 -4.11
CA VAL A 115 -7.29 -3.10 -4.11
C VAL A 115 -6.70 -3.18 -5.52
N ILE A 116 -6.98 -4.26 -6.26
CA ILE A 116 -6.51 -4.42 -7.65
C ILE A 116 -7.08 -3.32 -8.54
N LEU A 117 -8.39 -3.04 -8.43
CA LEU A 117 -9.03 -1.96 -9.18
C LEU A 117 -8.46 -0.59 -8.84
N ALA A 118 -8.24 -0.29 -7.56
CA ALA A 118 -7.64 0.96 -7.12
C ALA A 118 -6.22 1.11 -7.67
N ALA A 119 -5.41 0.06 -7.62
CA ALA A 119 -4.06 0.06 -8.18
C ALA A 119 -4.09 0.35 -9.70
N PHE A 120 -5.03 -0.27 -10.43
CA PHE A 120 -5.21 -0.02 -11.86
C PHE A 120 -5.64 1.42 -12.17
N VAL A 121 -6.61 1.97 -11.41
CA VAL A 121 -7.05 3.36 -11.57
C VAL A 121 -5.91 4.33 -11.30
N ILE A 122 -5.11 4.10 -10.25
CA ILE A 122 -3.94 4.93 -9.95
C ILE A 122 -2.98 4.92 -11.13
N LEU A 123 -2.63 3.74 -11.66
CA LEU A 123 -1.74 3.61 -12.82
C LEU A 123 -2.28 4.37 -14.04
N LEU A 124 -3.58 4.22 -14.34
CA LEU A 124 -4.23 4.87 -15.46
C LEU A 124 -4.25 6.40 -15.30
N CYS A 125 -4.58 6.89 -14.10
CA CYS A 125 -4.54 8.32 -13.78
C CYS A 125 -3.14 8.90 -13.88
N THR A 126 -2.12 8.19 -13.37
CA THR A 126 -0.73 8.65 -13.49
C THR A 126 -0.29 8.67 -14.95
N ASN A 127 -0.64 7.65 -15.73
CA ASN A 127 -0.27 7.61 -17.14
C ASN A 127 -0.94 8.76 -17.91
N ALA A 128 -2.25 8.96 -17.72
CA ALA A 128 -2.99 10.05 -18.36
C ALA A 128 -2.49 11.45 -17.93
N TYR A 129 -2.05 11.62 -16.69
CA TYR A 129 -1.45 12.87 -16.22
C TYR A 129 -0.12 13.13 -16.91
N TYR A 130 0.78 12.15 -16.95
CA TYR A 130 2.09 12.31 -17.57
C TYR A 130 2.01 12.44 -19.09
N GLU A 131 1.11 11.72 -19.78
CA GLU A 131 0.86 11.89 -21.21
C GLU A 131 0.41 13.32 -21.58
N ARG A 132 -0.28 14.01 -20.67
CA ARG A 132 -0.73 15.40 -20.90
C ARG A 132 0.32 16.46 -20.56
N HIS A 133 1.35 16.10 -19.81
CA HIS A 133 2.36 17.02 -19.27
C HIS A 133 3.79 16.76 -19.75
N LEU A 134 4.00 15.72 -20.57
CA LEU A 134 5.20 15.47 -21.38
C LEU A 134 4.98 15.96 -22.82
#